data_AF-A0A945ICJ9-F1
#
_entry.id   AF-A0A945ICJ9-F1
#
_cell.length_a   1.000
_cell.length_b   1.000
_cell.length_c   1.000
_cell.angle_alpha   90.00
_cell.angle_beta   90.00
_cell.angle_gamma   90.00
#
_symmetry.space_group_name_H-M   'P 1'
#
loop_
_entity.id
_entity.type
_entity.pdbx_description
1 polymer ?
#
loop_
_entity_poly.entity_id
_entity_poly.type
_entity_poly.pdbx_seq_one_letter_code
_entity_poly.pdbx_strand_id
1 'polypeptide(L)'
;MAPHVRPLDSAERRATLAVKKAQKTVSINGSGGDREKTLELALAQIEKAFGRGAVMRMGESGGTDGIKTVSTGSIALDLALGVGGLPRGRIVEIFGAESAGKTTLAMAAVAEAQAAGGQAAFIDVEHAMDPAYARLIGVDVDKLLISQPDSAEQALEITEYLIRSGALDIIVVDSVAALVPSAELEGNMGDMQIGLQARIMSQALRKLTGIIHKTDTVCVFINQLREKVGVVFGSPEVTPGGRALKFYSSVRIDLRRIEAVKVGQDIVGNRVRARVVKNKVAPPFRKAEMEIMFNEGISKEGSLLDLGDEKGIITKSGSFYSYGDTRLGQGREASRKFLKANTDIRDEIELKIRRSEAGIPLDGETAEAPVFD
;
A
#
# COMPACT_ATOMS: atom_id res chain seq x y z
N MET A 1 -7.39 41.80 30.36
CA MET A 1 -6.48 41.96 29.20
C MET A 1 -7.13 41.28 28.01
N ALA A 2 -7.59 42.05 27.02
CA ALA A 2 -8.12 41.49 25.77
C ALA A 2 -6.96 41.05 24.86
N PRO A 3 -7.09 39.94 24.10
CA PRO A 3 -6.00 39.46 23.27
C PRO A 3 -5.76 40.43 22.11
N HIS A 4 -4.50 40.82 21.94
CA HIS A 4 -4.06 41.65 20.84
C HIS A 4 -4.09 40.83 19.55
N VAL A 5 -5.14 40.99 18.75
CA VAL A 5 -5.28 40.32 17.46
C VAL A 5 -4.28 40.97 16.49
N ARG A 6 -3.30 40.20 15.99
CA ARG A 6 -2.38 40.68 14.96
C ARG A 6 -3.16 41.17 13.74
N PRO A 7 -2.85 42.34 13.17
CA PRO A 7 -3.46 42.76 11.92
C PRO A 7 -3.03 41.83 10.78
N LEU A 8 -4.01 41.31 10.04
CA LEU A 8 -3.81 40.46 8.87
C LEU A 8 -2.89 41.13 7.84
N ASP A 9 -1.99 40.34 7.24
CA ASP A 9 -1.08 40.76 6.16
C ASP A 9 -1.89 41.22 4.93
N SER A 10 -1.32 42.16 4.19
CA SER A 10 -1.74 42.62 2.86
C SER A 10 -2.16 41.49 1.90
N ALA A 11 -1.53 40.32 1.96
CA ALA A 11 -1.90 39.14 1.17
C ALA A 11 -3.19 38.46 1.67
N GLU A 12 -3.35 38.30 2.98
CA GLU A 12 -4.55 37.74 3.62
C GLU A 12 -5.76 38.66 3.48
N ARG A 13 -5.54 39.98 3.48
CA ARG A 13 -6.57 40.98 3.19
C ARG A 13 -7.07 40.87 1.75
N ARG A 14 -6.17 40.66 0.78
CA ARG A 14 -6.54 40.47 -0.64
C ARG A 14 -7.32 39.19 -0.86
N ALA A 15 -6.94 38.08 -0.22
CA ALA A 15 -7.69 36.82 -0.28
C ALA A 15 -9.09 36.96 0.36
N THR A 16 -9.18 37.59 1.53
CA THR A 16 -10.45 37.82 2.23
C THR A 16 -11.39 38.76 1.47
N LEU A 17 -10.84 39.81 0.83
CA LEU A 17 -11.59 40.72 -0.04
C LEU A 17 -12.06 40.03 -1.32
N ALA A 18 -11.26 39.13 -1.90
CA ALA A 18 -11.65 38.34 -3.07
C ALA A 18 -12.82 37.38 -2.74
N VAL A 19 -12.78 36.72 -1.58
CA VAL A 19 -13.86 35.83 -1.09
C VAL A 19 -15.15 36.62 -0.80
N LYS A 20 -15.06 37.78 -0.15
CA LYS A 20 -16.22 38.66 0.10
C LYS A 20 -16.83 39.24 -1.18
N LYS A 21 -16.02 39.49 -2.21
CA LYS A 21 -16.48 39.98 -3.52
C LYS A 21 -17.14 38.86 -4.34
N ALA A 22 -16.67 37.61 -4.17
CA ALA A 22 -17.29 36.43 -4.77
C ALA A 22 -18.67 36.10 -4.18
N GLN A 23 -18.86 36.29 -2.87
CA GLN A 23 -20.15 36.04 -2.20
C GLN A 23 -21.28 37.01 -2.59
N LYS A 24 -20.96 38.19 -3.15
CA LYS A 24 -21.95 39.24 -3.41
C LYS A 24 -22.60 39.19 -4.81
N THR A 25 -22.26 38.22 -5.66
CA THR A 25 -22.66 38.23 -7.09
C THR A 25 -23.51 37.03 -7.53
N VAL A 26 -23.84 36.09 -6.65
CA VAL A 26 -24.67 34.93 -7.05
C VAL A 26 -26.13 35.19 -6.71
N SER A 27 -26.86 35.82 -7.64
CA SER A 27 -28.32 35.85 -7.62
C SER A 27 -28.87 34.46 -7.93
N ILE A 28 -29.46 33.81 -6.93
CA ILE A 28 -30.08 32.49 -7.03
C ILE A 28 -31.46 32.65 -7.68
N ASN A 29 -31.52 32.88 -9.00
CA ASN A 29 -32.73 32.73 -9.81
C ASN A 29 -32.35 32.81 -11.30
N GLY A 30 -32.01 31.68 -11.91
CA GLY A 30 -31.66 31.57 -13.32
C GLY A 30 -32.14 30.26 -13.92
N SER A 31 -32.68 30.34 -15.14
CA SER A 31 -33.05 29.21 -16.00
C SER A 31 -31.83 28.31 -16.29
N GLY A 32 -32.01 27.10 -16.81
CA GLY A 32 -30.94 26.10 -16.96
C GLY A 32 -29.64 26.61 -17.60
N GLY A 33 -29.72 27.52 -18.57
CA GLY A 33 -28.55 28.13 -19.22
C GLY A 33 -27.78 29.16 -18.38
N ASP A 34 -28.42 29.80 -17.39
CA ASP A 34 -27.73 30.73 -16.47
C ASP A 34 -26.98 29.97 -15.37
N ARG A 35 -27.45 28.78 -14.99
CA ARG A 35 -26.78 27.93 -14.00
C ARG A 35 -25.46 27.39 -14.52
N GLU A 36 -25.41 27.00 -15.78
CA GLU A 36 -24.20 26.47 -16.42
C GLU A 36 -23.12 27.55 -16.58
N LYS A 37 -23.49 28.74 -17.05
CA LYS A 37 -22.58 29.90 -17.09
C LYS A 37 -22.07 30.31 -15.71
N THR A 38 -22.96 30.32 -14.71
CA THR A 38 -22.57 30.63 -13.32
C THR A 38 -21.59 29.59 -12.77
N LEU A 39 -21.82 28.31 -13.10
CA LEU A 39 -20.92 27.22 -12.74
C LEU A 39 -19.55 27.38 -13.42
N GLU A 40 -19.49 27.65 -14.72
CA GLU A 40 -18.24 27.87 -15.44
C GLU A 40 -17.43 29.05 -14.88
N LEU A 41 -18.10 30.16 -14.56
CA LEU A 41 -17.45 31.30 -13.92
C LEU A 41 -16.91 30.94 -12.54
N ALA A 42 -17.65 30.15 -11.75
CA ALA A 42 -17.19 29.68 -10.45
C ALA A 42 -15.98 28.73 -10.59
N LEU A 43 -16.01 27.80 -11.54
CA LEU A 43 -14.90 26.89 -11.84
C LEU A 43 -13.64 27.66 -12.24
N ALA A 44 -13.76 28.63 -13.15
CA ALA A 44 -12.64 29.48 -13.58
C ALA A 44 -12.08 30.35 -12.44
N GLN A 45 -12.95 30.84 -11.53
CA GLN A 45 -12.50 31.56 -10.34
C GLN A 45 -11.74 30.65 -9.36
N ILE A 46 -12.22 29.43 -9.15
CA ILE A 46 -11.54 28.44 -8.31
C ILE A 46 -10.18 28.10 -8.91
N GLU A 47 -10.10 27.80 -10.21
CA GLU A 47 -8.84 27.48 -10.88
C GLU A 47 -7.84 28.64 -10.83
N LYS A 48 -8.32 29.89 -11.01
CA LYS A 48 -7.48 31.08 -10.88
C LYS A 48 -6.96 31.30 -9.45
N ALA A 49 -7.76 30.99 -8.44
CA ALA A 49 -7.42 31.21 -7.04
C ALA A 49 -6.53 30.10 -6.46
N PHE A 50 -6.75 28.84 -6.88
CA PHE A 50 -6.17 27.66 -6.25
C PHE A 50 -5.29 26.82 -7.20
N GLY A 51 -5.18 27.21 -8.47
CA GLY A 51 -4.35 26.55 -9.48
C GLY A 51 -5.13 25.59 -10.38
N ARG A 52 -4.50 25.21 -11.51
CA ARG A 52 -5.05 24.20 -12.43
C ARG A 52 -5.31 22.89 -11.71
N GLY A 53 -6.47 22.28 -11.97
CA GLY A 53 -6.88 21.01 -11.36
C GLY A 53 -7.42 21.12 -9.93
N ALA A 54 -7.58 22.33 -9.37
CA ALA A 54 -8.20 22.53 -8.06
C ALA A 54 -9.68 22.09 -8.01
N VAL A 55 -10.36 22.14 -9.15
CA VAL A 55 -11.70 21.58 -9.36
C VAL A 55 -11.76 21.04 -10.78
N MET A 56 -12.26 19.81 -10.94
CA MET A 56 -12.40 19.15 -12.24
C MET A 56 -13.68 18.33 -12.23
N ARG A 57 -14.25 18.06 -13.40
CA ARG A 57 -15.30 17.05 -13.49
C ARG A 57 -14.68 15.67 -13.28
N MET A 58 -15.40 14.78 -12.61
CA MET A 58 -14.90 13.44 -12.28
C MET A 58 -14.46 12.64 -13.52
N GLY A 59 -15.15 12.81 -14.66
CA GLY A 59 -14.78 12.17 -15.94
C GLY A 59 -13.66 12.87 -16.73
N GLU A 60 -13.31 14.12 -16.40
CA GLU A 60 -12.23 14.88 -17.06
C GLU A 60 -10.87 14.68 -16.37
N SER A 61 -10.86 14.01 -15.22
CA SER A 61 -9.69 13.81 -14.38
C SER A 61 -8.74 12.75 -14.95
N GLY A 62 -8.38 12.79 -16.24
CA GLY A 62 -7.44 11.85 -16.90
C GLY A 62 -7.74 10.36 -16.63
N GLY A 63 -8.97 10.03 -16.24
CA GLY A 63 -9.32 8.83 -15.47
C GLY A 63 -9.62 7.61 -16.31
N THR A 64 -9.04 7.52 -17.51
CA THR A 64 -9.00 6.29 -18.30
C THR A 64 -7.79 5.43 -17.95
N ASP A 65 -6.77 5.99 -17.30
CA ASP A 65 -5.64 5.23 -16.80
C ASP A 65 -5.98 4.72 -15.40
N GLY A 66 -6.01 3.40 -15.22
CA GLY A 66 -6.28 2.75 -13.94
C GLY A 66 -5.36 3.25 -12.82
N ILE A 67 -5.72 2.94 -11.57
CA ILE A 67 -4.92 3.30 -10.40
C ILE A 67 -3.51 2.71 -10.55
N LYS A 68 -2.49 3.58 -10.63
CA LYS A 68 -1.09 3.13 -10.70
C LYS A 68 -0.70 2.39 -9.42
N THR A 69 0.12 1.36 -9.55
CA THR A 69 0.51 0.51 -8.43
C THR A 69 2.01 0.21 -8.39
N VAL A 70 2.45 -0.37 -7.27
CA VAL A 70 3.74 -1.04 -7.09
C VAL A 70 3.42 -2.50 -6.72
N SER A 71 4.02 -3.48 -7.40
CA SER A 71 3.79 -4.89 -7.07
C SER A 71 4.21 -5.18 -5.63
N THR A 72 3.49 -6.11 -4.99
CA THR A 72 3.85 -6.59 -3.64
C THR A 72 4.95 -7.65 -3.66
N GLY A 73 5.38 -8.11 -4.84
CA GLY A 73 6.21 -9.30 -5.01
C GLY A 73 5.43 -10.62 -4.86
N SER A 74 4.14 -10.56 -4.50
CA SER A 74 3.23 -11.70 -4.47
C SER A 74 2.12 -11.49 -5.48
N ILE A 75 2.12 -12.26 -6.57
CA ILE A 75 1.03 -12.25 -7.56
C ILE A 75 -0.33 -12.53 -6.89
N ALA A 76 -0.39 -13.46 -5.94
CA ALA A 76 -1.62 -13.77 -5.22
C ALA A 76 -2.17 -12.54 -4.48
N LEU A 77 -1.31 -11.77 -3.82
CA LEU A 77 -1.72 -10.55 -3.14
C LEU A 77 -2.06 -9.42 -4.11
N ASP A 78 -1.30 -9.26 -5.20
CA ASP A 78 -1.59 -8.27 -6.24
C ASP A 78 -3.00 -8.45 -6.83
N LEU A 79 -3.40 -9.71 -7.09
CA LEU A 79 -4.77 -10.05 -7.53
C LEU A 79 -5.80 -9.83 -6.43
N ALA A 80 -5.48 -10.19 -5.17
CA ALA A 80 -6.37 -9.95 -4.03
C ALA A 80 -6.58 -8.44 -3.74
N LEU A 81 -5.62 -7.58 -4.10
CA LEU A 81 -5.75 -6.13 -4.01
C LEU A 81 -6.67 -5.55 -5.10
N GLY A 82 -6.90 -6.28 -6.20
CA GLY A 82 -7.83 -5.94 -7.27
C GLY A 82 -7.37 -4.83 -8.23
N VAL A 83 -6.28 -4.13 -7.89
CA VAL A 83 -5.63 -3.12 -8.74
C VAL A 83 -4.22 -3.55 -9.18
N GLY A 84 -3.83 -4.79 -8.89
CA GLY A 84 -2.55 -5.35 -9.32
C GLY A 84 -1.34 -4.95 -8.48
N GLY A 85 -1.55 -4.38 -7.28
CA GLY A 85 -0.46 -4.04 -6.36
C GLY A 85 -0.85 -2.97 -5.33
N LEU A 86 0.14 -2.43 -4.62
CA LEU A 86 -0.02 -1.33 -3.68
C LEU A 86 -0.32 -0.02 -4.43
N PRO A 87 -1.41 0.70 -4.11
CA PRO A 87 -1.80 1.89 -4.86
C PRO A 87 -0.86 3.08 -4.59
N ARG A 88 -0.34 3.67 -5.67
CA ARG A 88 0.47 4.89 -5.63
C ARG A 88 -0.33 6.08 -5.11
N GLY A 89 0.38 7.01 -4.46
CA GLY A 89 -0.20 8.19 -3.84
C GLY A 89 -1.10 7.88 -2.63
N ARG A 90 -0.95 6.70 -2.02
CA ARG A 90 -1.76 6.27 -0.88
C ARG A 90 -0.93 5.75 0.29
N ILE A 91 -1.56 5.77 1.45
CA ILE A 91 -1.06 5.12 2.67
C ILE A 91 -1.55 3.68 2.71
N VAL A 92 -0.64 2.75 3.00
CA VAL A 92 -0.89 1.32 3.21
C VAL A 92 -0.45 0.95 4.62
N GLU A 93 -1.26 0.17 5.34
CA GLU A 93 -0.84 -0.43 6.61
C GLU A 93 -0.69 -1.95 6.44
N ILE A 94 0.49 -2.47 6.72
CA ILE A 94 0.76 -3.92 6.82
C ILE A 94 0.91 -4.25 8.30
N PHE A 95 0.02 -5.08 8.84
CA PHE A 95 0.02 -5.42 10.25
C PHE A 95 -0.21 -6.91 10.47
N GLY A 96 0.13 -7.40 11.66
CA GLY A 96 0.03 -8.82 11.97
C GLY A 96 0.87 -9.20 13.18
N ALA A 97 0.84 -10.48 13.52
CA ALA A 97 1.64 -11.03 14.60
C ALA A 97 3.15 -10.91 14.32
N GLU A 98 3.96 -11.13 15.34
CA GLU A 98 5.41 -11.29 15.19
C GLU A 98 5.73 -12.44 14.23
N SER A 99 6.83 -12.32 13.48
CA SER A 99 7.26 -13.33 12.50
C SER A 99 6.25 -13.69 11.40
N ALA A 100 5.20 -12.88 11.20
CA ALA A 100 4.22 -13.07 10.13
C ALA A 100 4.72 -12.62 8.73
N GLY A 101 5.96 -12.12 8.63
CA GLY A 101 6.55 -11.68 7.36
C GLY A 101 6.22 -10.24 6.94
N LYS A 102 5.86 -9.36 7.89
CA LYS A 102 5.50 -7.95 7.61
C LYS A 102 6.62 -7.18 6.91
N THR A 103 7.81 -7.18 7.52
CA THR A 103 9.02 -6.55 6.95
C THR A 103 9.42 -7.22 5.65
N THR A 104 9.35 -8.56 5.55
CA THR A 104 9.63 -9.28 4.30
C THR A 104 8.70 -8.84 3.16
N LEU A 105 7.40 -8.70 3.41
CA LEU A 105 6.44 -8.23 2.40
C LEU A 105 6.72 -6.78 1.98
N ALA A 106 7.04 -5.91 2.93
CA ALA A 106 7.36 -4.53 2.61
C ALA A 106 8.69 -4.42 1.81
N MET A 107 9.70 -5.20 2.19
CA MET A 107 10.98 -5.27 1.47
C MET A 107 10.82 -5.87 0.06
N ALA A 108 9.93 -6.85 -0.11
CA ALA A 108 9.60 -7.37 -1.43
C ALA A 108 8.97 -6.28 -2.32
N ALA A 109 8.04 -5.48 -1.78
CA ALA A 109 7.47 -4.35 -2.52
C ALA A 109 8.52 -3.25 -2.84
N VAL A 110 9.49 -3.05 -1.95
CA VAL A 110 10.66 -2.18 -2.21
C VAL A 110 11.52 -2.72 -3.35
N ALA A 111 11.83 -4.02 -3.35
CA ALA A 111 12.58 -4.68 -4.41
C ALA A 111 11.87 -4.56 -5.77
N GLU A 112 10.55 -4.77 -5.82
CA GLU A 112 9.74 -4.58 -7.03
C GLU A 112 9.76 -3.13 -7.52
N ALA A 113 9.67 -2.15 -6.62
CA ALA A 113 9.77 -0.74 -6.99
C ALA A 113 11.15 -0.40 -7.60
N GLN A 114 12.24 -0.89 -7.00
CA GLN A 114 13.60 -0.71 -7.50
C GLN A 114 13.82 -1.42 -8.83
N ALA A 115 13.30 -2.65 -8.99
CA ALA A 115 13.36 -3.40 -10.23
C ALA A 115 12.65 -2.69 -11.39
N ALA A 116 11.58 -1.93 -11.09
CA ALA A 116 10.91 -1.04 -12.04
C ALA A 116 11.66 0.28 -12.30
N GLY A 117 12.87 0.47 -11.75
CA GLY A 117 13.69 1.67 -11.89
C GLY A 117 13.31 2.81 -10.92
N GLY A 118 12.42 2.54 -9.96
CA GLY A 118 11.97 3.50 -8.97
C GLY A 118 12.94 3.70 -7.80
N GLN A 119 12.70 4.74 -7.02
CA GLN A 119 13.45 5.05 -5.80
C GLN A 119 12.66 4.64 -4.55
N ALA A 120 13.37 4.11 -3.56
CA ALA A 120 12.79 3.62 -2.33
C ALA A 120 13.49 4.19 -1.09
N ALA A 121 12.75 4.33 -0.01
CA ALA A 121 13.28 4.64 1.31
C ALA A 121 12.71 3.73 2.39
N PHE A 122 13.50 3.50 3.43
CA PHE A 122 13.14 2.69 4.58
C PHE A 122 13.48 3.43 5.87
N ILE A 123 12.47 3.68 6.69
CA ILE A 123 12.59 4.30 8.01
C ILE A 123 12.56 3.16 9.04
N ASP A 124 13.75 2.72 9.44
CA ASP A 124 13.97 1.62 10.38
C ASP A 124 14.00 2.16 11.81
N VAL A 125 12.82 2.24 12.42
CA VAL A 125 12.62 2.64 13.82
C VAL A 125 12.84 1.46 14.76
N GLU A 126 12.69 0.22 14.29
CA GLU A 126 12.98 -0.98 15.09
C GLU A 126 14.49 -1.30 15.19
N HIS A 127 15.34 -0.62 14.40
CA HIS A 127 16.77 -0.89 14.28
C HIS A 127 17.09 -2.37 14.00
N ALA A 128 16.20 -3.03 13.25
CA ALA A 128 16.19 -4.48 13.06
C ALA A 128 16.48 -4.89 11.60
N MET A 129 16.80 -3.93 10.74
CA MET A 129 17.05 -4.20 9.34
C MET A 129 18.35 -4.99 9.13
N ASP A 130 18.27 -6.12 8.42
CA ASP A 130 19.41 -6.91 7.97
C ASP A 130 19.68 -6.67 6.47
N PRO A 131 20.78 -5.97 6.09
CA PRO A 131 21.14 -5.73 4.70
C PRO A 131 21.45 -7.01 3.90
N ALA A 132 21.92 -8.08 4.56
CA ALA A 132 22.18 -9.35 3.88
C ALA A 132 20.87 -10.01 3.45
N TYR A 133 19.88 -10.05 4.35
CA TYR A 133 18.54 -10.55 4.02
C TYR A 133 17.81 -9.65 3.02
N ALA A 134 17.96 -8.32 3.09
CA ALA A 134 17.38 -7.40 2.10
C ALA A 134 17.90 -7.69 0.68
N ARG A 135 19.23 -7.86 0.51
CA ARG A 135 19.83 -8.27 -0.76
C ARG A 135 19.30 -9.61 -1.26
N LEU A 136 19.09 -10.56 -0.34
CA LEU A 136 18.55 -11.88 -0.67
C LEU A 136 17.14 -11.82 -1.27
N ILE A 137 16.31 -10.88 -0.81
CA ILE A 137 14.96 -10.63 -1.34
C ILE A 137 15.00 -9.84 -2.67
N GLY A 138 16.16 -9.32 -3.07
CA GLY A 138 16.34 -8.57 -4.31
C GLY A 138 16.35 -7.05 -4.14
N VAL A 139 16.47 -6.54 -2.91
CA VAL A 139 16.63 -5.10 -2.67
C VAL A 139 18.03 -4.66 -3.11
N ASP A 140 18.10 -3.60 -3.92
CA ASP A 140 19.33 -2.87 -4.22
C ASP A 140 19.68 -1.99 -3.03
N VAL A 141 20.39 -2.58 -2.06
CA VAL A 141 20.72 -1.92 -0.79
C VAL A 141 21.69 -0.75 -0.95
N ASP A 142 22.45 -0.69 -2.05
CA ASP A 142 23.38 0.41 -2.30
C ASP A 142 22.64 1.69 -2.73
N LYS A 143 21.42 1.53 -3.27
CA LYS A 143 20.53 2.65 -3.65
C LYS A 143 19.39 2.90 -2.68
N LEU A 144 19.12 1.98 -1.74
CA LEU A 144 18.05 2.14 -0.78
C LEU A 144 18.39 3.25 0.22
N LEU A 145 17.56 4.28 0.30
CA LEU A 145 17.69 5.30 1.35
C LEU A 145 17.23 4.71 2.69
N ILE A 146 18.10 4.74 3.71
CA ILE A 146 17.77 4.24 5.04
C ILE A 146 17.87 5.38 6.04
N SER A 147 16.91 5.45 6.96
CA SER A 147 16.97 6.32 8.13
C SER A 147 16.69 5.51 9.37
N GLN A 148 17.50 5.71 10.41
CA GLN A 148 17.35 5.12 11.74
C GLN A 148 17.12 6.25 12.75
N PRO A 149 15.87 6.73 12.89
CA PRO A 149 15.55 7.89 13.70
C PRO A 149 15.52 7.55 15.19
N ASP A 150 15.88 8.53 16.01
CA ASP A 150 15.89 8.46 17.47
C ASP A 150 14.49 8.64 18.07
N SER A 151 13.55 9.29 17.37
CA SER A 151 12.20 9.57 17.88
C SER A 151 11.09 9.51 16.84
N ALA A 152 9.84 9.41 17.32
CA ALA A 152 8.65 9.40 16.50
C ALA A 152 8.50 10.65 15.63
N GLU A 153 8.75 11.83 16.21
CA GLU A 153 8.68 13.09 15.49
C GLU A 153 9.71 13.15 14.38
N GLN A 154 10.96 12.79 14.69
CA GLN A 154 12.04 12.77 13.70
C GLN A 154 11.75 11.80 12.57
N ALA A 155 11.29 10.57 12.87
CA ALA A 155 10.92 9.57 11.87
C ALA A 155 9.86 10.11 10.89
N LEU A 156 8.81 10.74 11.41
CA LEU A 156 7.69 11.25 10.63
C LEU A 156 8.06 12.52 9.85
N GLU A 157 8.96 13.36 10.38
CA GLU A 157 9.49 14.53 9.67
C GLU A 157 10.41 14.11 8.51
N ILE A 158 11.32 13.16 8.73
CA ILE A 158 12.17 12.60 7.66
C ILE A 158 11.28 11.99 6.57
N THR A 159 10.26 11.22 6.96
CA THR A 159 9.26 10.69 6.03
C THR A 159 8.58 11.81 5.22
N GLU A 160 8.18 12.90 5.87
CA GLU A 160 7.56 14.05 5.19
C GLU A 160 8.51 14.70 4.17
N TYR A 161 9.77 14.95 4.56
CA TYR A 161 10.77 15.57 3.68
C TYR A 161 11.07 14.71 2.45
N LEU A 162 11.27 13.41 2.67
CA LEU A 162 11.56 12.46 1.60
C LEU A 162 10.40 12.36 0.61
N ILE A 163 9.16 12.25 1.07
CA ILE A 163 7.99 12.20 0.18
C ILE A 163 7.83 13.54 -0.56
N ARG A 164 7.99 14.67 0.13
CA ARG A 164 7.85 16.01 -0.45
C ARG A 164 8.85 16.29 -1.58
N SER A 165 10.00 15.61 -1.59
CA SER A 165 10.96 15.70 -2.70
C SER A 165 10.37 15.31 -4.06
N GLY A 166 9.31 14.48 -4.06
CA GLY A 166 8.71 13.93 -5.28
C GLY A 166 9.54 12.87 -5.98
N ALA A 167 10.68 12.46 -5.38
CA ALA A 167 11.60 11.52 -6.00
C ALA A 167 11.34 10.05 -5.64
N LEU A 168 10.50 9.77 -4.64
CA LEU A 168 10.26 8.41 -4.14
C LEU A 168 9.00 7.77 -4.71
N ASP A 169 9.15 6.52 -5.15
CA ASP A 169 8.07 5.63 -5.56
C ASP A 169 7.43 4.93 -4.37
N ILE A 170 8.25 4.51 -3.40
CA ILE A 170 7.81 3.82 -2.19
C ILE A 170 8.65 4.25 -0.98
N ILE A 171 7.99 4.37 0.17
CA ILE A 171 8.63 4.56 1.47
C ILE A 171 7.98 3.64 2.49
N VAL A 172 8.81 2.97 3.30
CA VAL A 172 8.36 2.08 4.37
C VAL A 172 8.75 2.67 5.73
N VAL A 173 7.83 2.65 6.69
CA VAL A 173 8.07 3.00 8.09
C VAL A 173 7.89 1.75 8.94
N ASP A 174 9.00 1.21 9.47
CA ASP A 174 9.05 -0.03 10.26
C ASP A 174 9.57 0.24 11.68
N SER A 175 8.74 0.27 12.72
CA SER A 175 7.29 0.12 12.72
C SER A 175 6.61 1.19 13.57
N VAL A 176 5.31 1.35 13.38
CA VAL A 176 4.49 2.29 14.16
C VAL A 176 4.55 2.01 15.65
N ALA A 177 4.72 0.75 16.05
CA ALA A 177 4.82 0.37 17.45
C ALA A 177 6.09 0.94 18.11
N ALA A 178 7.16 1.11 17.34
CA ALA A 178 8.44 1.64 17.79
C ALA A 178 8.56 3.17 17.67
N LEU A 179 7.55 3.86 17.13
CA LEU A 179 7.54 5.33 17.10
C LEU A 179 7.32 5.90 18.51
N VAL A 180 8.40 5.99 19.30
CA VAL A 180 8.38 6.54 20.66
C VAL A 180 8.52 8.07 20.60
N PRO A 181 7.60 8.85 21.20
CA PRO A 181 7.70 10.30 21.27
C PRO A 181 8.97 10.77 21.99
N SER A 182 9.55 11.88 21.54
CA SER A 182 10.77 12.45 22.16
C SER A 182 10.59 12.72 23.66
N ALA A 183 9.41 13.21 24.06
CA ALA A 183 9.10 13.43 25.47
C ALA A 183 9.06 12.14 26.31
N GLU A 184 8.76 10.99 25.70
CA GLU A 184 8.74 9.68 26.37
C GLU A 184 10.16 9.15 26.55
N LEU A 185 11.06 9.40 25.59
CA LEU A 185 12.48 9.05 25.65
C LEU A 185 13.25 9.87 26.69
N GLU A 186 12.91 11.16 26.82
CA GLU A 186 13.52 12.07 27.80
C GLU A 186 12.93 11.90 29.22
N GLY A 187 11.75 11.28 29.31
CA GLY A 187 11.04 11.05 30.57
C GLY A 187 11.63 9.92 31.40
N ASN A 188 11.19 9.82 32.66
CA ASN A 188 11.55 8.69 33.51
C ASN A 188 10.61 7.50 33.26
N MET A 189 11.12 6.30 33.48
CA MET A 189 10.30 5.09 33.42
C MET A 189 9.16 5.17 34.45
N GLY A 190 7.92 5.11 33.97
CA GLY A 190 6.71 5.24 34.80
C GLY A 190 5.99 6.58 34.69
N ASP A 191 6.56 7.56 33.98
CA ASP A 191 5.89 8.82 33.71
C ASP A 191 4.64 8.60 32.83
N MET A 192 3.51 9.20 33.23
CA MET A 192 2.25 9.04 32.51
C MET A 192 2.19 9.92 31.27
N GLN A 193 2.35 9.33 30.09
CA GLN A 193 2.24 10.02 28.80
C GLN A 193 1.09 9.47 27.96
N ILE A 194 -0.14 9.69 28.43
CA ILE A 194 -1.33 9.06 27.86
C ILE A 194 -1.61 9.58 26.44
N GLY A 195 -1.50 8.68 25.45
CA GLY A 195 -1.96 8.90 24.08
C GLY A 195 -1.11 9.87 23.26
N LEU A 196 0.12 10.18 23.68
CA LEU A 196 1.01 11.10 22.98
C LEU A 196 1.33 10.60 21.56
N GLN A 197 1.73 9.34 21.43
CA GLN A 197 1.99 8.70 20.13
C GLN A 197 0.79 8.82 19.18
N ALA A 198 -0.44 8.56 19.65
CA ALA A 198 -1.64 8.63 18.84
C ALA A 198 -1.93 10.06 18.33
N ARG A 199 -1.61 11.09 19.14
CA ARG A 199 -1.77 12.50 18.76
C ARG A 199 -0.75 12.89 17.67
N ILE A 200 0.51 12.51 17.84
CA ILE A 200 1.59 12.75 16.88
C ILE A 200 1.25 12.10 15.54
N MET A 201 0.86 10.81 15.55
CA MET A 201 0.42 10.09 14.36
C MET A 201 -0.75 10.80 13.67
N SER A 202 -1.74 11.26 14.43
CA SER A 202 -2.90 11.98 13.86
C SER A 202 -2.50 13.30 13.18
N GLN A 203 -1.53 14.02 13.75
CA GLN A 203 -1.01 15.26 13.19
C GLN A 203 -0.16 15.01 11.94
N ALA A 204 0.74 14.04 11.99
CA ALA A 204 1.62 13.69 10.88
C ALA A 204 0.82 13.16 9.69
N LEU A 205 -0.08 12.19 9.89
CA LEU A 205 -0.89 11.63 8.81
C LEU A 205 -1.77 12.68 8.12
N ARG A 206 -2.26 13.68 8.87
CA ARG A 206 -3.02 14.80 8.31
C ARG A 206 -2.19 15.64 7.34
N LYS A 207 -0.90 15.86 7.63
CA LYS A 207 0.04 16.55 6.75
C LYS A 207 0.44 15.68 5.56
N LEU A 208 0.83 14.42 5.84
CA LEU A 208 1.37 13.48 4.85
C LEU A 208 0.38 13.13 3.75
N THR A 209 -0.89 12.90 4.07
CA THR A 209 -1.90 12.39 3.11
C THR A 209 -1.98 13.24 1.84
N GLY A 210 -1.96 14.57 1.97
CA GLY A 210 -2.04 15.46 0.80
C GLY A 210 -0.76 15.48 -0.03
N ILE A 211 0.40 15.29 0.60
CA ILE A 211 1.71 15.28 -0.07
C ILE A 211 1.89 13.97 -0.81
N ILE A 212 1.62 12.85 -0.13
CA ILE A 212 1.68 11.48 -0.68
C ILE A 212 0.88 11.40 -1.97
N HIS A 213 -0.36 11.91 -1.98
CA HIS A 213 -1.18 11.91 -3.19
C HIS A 213 -0.52 12.71 -4.32
N LYS A 214 0.05 13.88 -4.03
CA LYS A 214 0.64 14.75 -5.07
C LYS A 214 1.90 14.17 -5.69
N THR A 215 2.63 13.33 -4.95
CA THR A 215 3.91 12.77 -5.38
C THR A 215 3.82 11.33 -5.88
N ASP A 216 2.61 10.76 -5.95
CA ASP A 216 2.37 9.36 -6.34
C ASP A 216 3.21 8.33 -5.54
N THR A 217 3.69 8.69 -4.34
CA THR A 217 4.49 7.80 -3.49
C THR A 217 3.59 6.79 -2.77
N VAL A 218 3.96 5.52 -2.73
CA VAL A 218 3.35 4.52 -1.84
C VAL A 218 3.97 4.67 -0.45
N CYS A 219 3.17 5.01 0.56
CA CYS A 219 3.64 5.11 1.94
C CYS A 219 3.16 3.92 2.76
N VAL A 220 4.06 2.99 3.07
CA VAL A 220 3.76 1.78 3.84
C VAL A 220 4.12 2.02 5.32
N PHE A 221 3.17 1.76 6.21
CA PHE A 221 3.42 1.64 7.63
C PHE A 221 3.33 0.17 8.03
N ILE A 222 4.39 -0.35 8.65
CA ILE A 222 4.35 -1.64 9.32
C ILE A 222 3.83 -1.43 10.74
N ASN A 223 2.98 -2.34 11.19
CA ASN A 223 2.44 -2.29 12.54
C ASN A 223 2.34 -3.68 13.17
N GLN A 224 2.32 -3.70 14.50
CA GLN A 224 2.20 -4.93 15.26
C GLN A 224 0.78 -5.09 15.79
N LEU A 225 0.39 -6.33 16.08
CA LEU A 225 -0.82 -6.59 16.87
C LEU A 225 -0.52 -6.45 18.36
N ARG A 226 -1.48 -5.89 19.09
CA ARG A 226 -1.55 -5.85 20.56
C ARG A 226 -2.94 -6.31 20.97
N GLU A 227 -3.08 -6.75 22.20
CA GLU A 227 -4.37 -7.11 22.77
C GLU A 227 -4.88 -6.00 23.67
N LYS A 228 -6.15 -5.64 23.52
CA LYS A 228 -6.83 -4.72 24.42
C LYS A 228 -7.34 -5.49 25.63
N VAL A 229 -6.76 -5.20 26.79
CA VAL A 229 -7.20 -5.77 28.08
C VAL A 229 -8.67 -5.46 28.35
N GLY A 230 -9.42 -6.45 28.84
CA GLY A 230 -10.81 -6.28 29.27
C GLY A 230 -11.87 -6.42 28.17
N VAL A 231 -11.50 -6.87 26.96
CA VAL A 231 -12.47 -7.22 25.92
C VAL A 231 -12.96 -8.65 26.13
N VAL A 232 -14.23 -8.79 26.53
CA VAL A 232 -14.88 -10.10 26.80
C VAL A 232 -15.68 -10.61 25.60
N PHE A 233 -16.00 -9.73 24.64
CA PHE A 233 -16.77 -10.06 23.43
C PHE A 233 -16.14 -9.41 22.19
N GLY A 234 -16.04 -10.18 21.10
CA GLY A 234 -15.37 -9.77 19.87
C GLY A 234 -13.86 -10.04 19.90
N SER A 235 -13.13 -9.49 18.92
CA SER A 235 -11.67 -9.63 18.85
C SER A 235 -10.99 -8.60 19.77
N PRO A 236 -10.04 -9.02 20.63
CA PRO A 236 -9.26 -8.10 21.46
C PRO A 236 -8.12 -7.42 20.68
N GLU A 237 -7.86 -7.84 19.43
CA GLU A 237 -6.71 -7.37 18.65
C GLU A 237 -6.85 -5.90 18.22
N VAL A 238 -5.80 -5.12 18.49
CA VAL A 238 -5.68 -3.71 18.13
C VAL A 238 -4.28 -3.42 17.56
N THR A 239 -4.13 -2.28 16.90
CA THR A 239 -2.84 -1.82 16.37
C THR A 239 -2.40 -0.55 17.12
N PRO A 240 -1.11 -0.41 17.49
CA PRO A 240 -0.51 0.80 18.06
C PRO A 240 -0.65 2.05 17.18
N GLY A 241 -0.33 3.23 17.75
CA GLY A 241 -0.42 4.52 17.04
C GLY A 241 -1.83 5.15 16.99
N GLY A 242 -2.77 4.62 17.76
CA GLY A 242 -4.15 5.10 17.81
C GLY A 242 -4.99 4.72 16.59
N ARG A 243 -6.08 5.46 16.34
CA ARG A 243 -7.03 5.13 15.26
C ARG A 243 -6.73 5.82 13.93
N ALA A 244 -5.87 6.84 13.91
CA ALA A 244 -5.67 7.70 12.74
C ALA A 244 -5.20 6.89 11.53
N LEU A 245 -4.17 6.05 11.69
CA LEU A 245 -3.65 5.22 10.61
C LEU A 245 -4.74 4.36 9.97
N LYS A 246 -5.60 3.72 10.79
CA LYS A 246 -6.73 2.92 10.30
C LYS A 246 -7.67 3.70 9.37
N PHE A 247 -7.85 5.01 9.59
CA PHE A 247 -8.73 5.84 8.76
C PHE A 247 -8.03 6.37 7.51
N TYR A 248 -6.79 6.82 7.65
CA TYR A 248 -5.98 7.38 6.57
C TYR A 248 -5.50 6.33 5.57
N SER A 249 -5.18 5.10 6.01
CA SER A 249 -4.79 4.02 5.11
C SER A 249 -5.89 3.72 4.09
N SER A 250 -5.52 3.66 2.82
CA SER A 250 -6.40 3.21 1.74
C SER A 250 -6.50 1.70 1.68
N VAL A 251 -5.39 1.03 1.97
CA VAL A 251 -5.29 -0.42 2.04
C VAL A 251 -4.78 -0.83 3.43
N ARG A 252 -5.36 -1.87 4.01
CA ARG A 252 -4.86 -2.50 5.24
C ARG A 252 -4.77 -4.00 5.03
N ILE A 253 -3.60 -4.57 5.30
CA ILE A 253 -3.29 -5.99 5.09
C ILE A 253 -2.97 -6.62 6.45
N ASP A 254 -3.77 -7.61 6.85
CA ASP A 254 -3.53 -8.46 8.02
C ASP A 254 -2.75 -9.71 7.59
N LEU A 255 -1.50 -9.84 8.06
CA LEU A 255 -0.64 -10.99 7.82
C LEU A 255 -0.67 -11.97 8.99
N ARG A 256 -0.94 -13.24 8.69
CA ARG A 256 -0.89 -14.34 9.66
C ARG A 256 -0.14 -15.53 9.10
N ARG A 257 0.80 -16.06 9.87
CA ARG A 257 1.40 -17.38 9.60
C ARG A 257 0.32 -18.46 9.75
N ILE A 258 0.20 -19.31 8.74
CA ILE A 258 -0.72 -20.46 8.74
C ILE A 258 0.04 -21.70 9.21
N GLU A 259 1.12 -22.04 8.50
CA GLU A 259 1.88 -23.27 8.72
C GLU A 259 3.35 -23.10 8.33
N ALA A 260 4.16 -24.08 8.73
CA ALA A 260 5.57 -24.16 8.34
C ALA A 260 5.70 -24.89 6.99
N VAL A 261 6.50 -24.34 6.09
CA VAL A 261 6.90 -25.03 4.85
C VAL A 261 8.07 -25.94 5.18
N LYS A 262 7.95 -27.23 4.87
CA LYS A 262 8.95 -28.25 5.18
C LYS A 262 9.48 -28.93 3.92
N VAL A 263 10.77 -29.20 3.90
CA VAL A 263 11.42 -30.08 2.90
C VAL A 263 12.11 -31.20 3.68
N GLY A 264 11.56 -32.41 3.61
CA GLY A 264 11.99 -33.49 4.50
C GLY A 264 11.64 -33.16 5.95
N GLN A 265 12.67 -33.09 6.82
CA GLN A 265 12.50 -32.72 8.24
C GLN A 265 12.75 -31.23 8.51
N ASP A 266 13.36 -30.50 7.58
CA ASP A 266 13.77 -29.11 7.78
C ASP A 266 12.62 -28.14 7.51
N ILE A 267 12.47 -27.14 8.38
CA ILE A 267 11.57 -26.01 8.15
C ILE A 267 12.31 -24.96 7.32
N VAL A 268 11.86 -24.76 6.08
CA VAL A 268 12.53 -23.89 5.11
C VAL A 268 11.80 -22.57 4.88
N GLY A 269 10.60 -22.42 5.44
CA GLY A 269 9.80 -21.21 5.29
C GLY A 269 8.47 -21.29 6.02
N ASN A 270 7.62 -20.31 5.75
CA ASN A 270 6.28 -20.20 6.32
C ASN A 270 5.24 -19.93 5.24
N ARG A 271 4.12 -20.64 5.31
CA ARG A 271 2.91 -20.27 4.57
C ARG A 271 2.21 -19.16 5.33
N VAL A 272 1.96 -18.05 4.66
CA VAL A 272 1.37 -16.83 5.23
C VAL A 272 0.10 -16.48 4.48
N ARG A 273 -0.95 -16.14 5.25
CA ARG A 273 -2.19 -15.58 4.74
C ARG A 273 -2.14 -14.06 4.87
N ALA A 274 -2.36 -13.38 3.75
CA ALA A 274 -2.62 -11.96 3.70
C ALA A 274 -4.12 -11.71 3.51
N ARG A 275 -4.75 -11.02 4.44
CA ARG A 275 -6.16 -10.61 4.34
C ARG A 275 -6.25 -9.10 4.13
N VAL A 276 -6.89 -8.68 3.04
CA VAL A 276 -7.13 -7.26 2.75
C VAL A 276 -8.32 -6.77 3.58
N VAL A 277 -8.10 -6.35 4.82
CA VAL A 277 -9.17 -5.96 5.76
C VAL A 277 -9.76 -4.57 5.47
N LYS A 278 -9.07 -3.77 4.65
CA LYS A 278 -9.57 -2.50 4.13
C LYS A 278 -9.02 -2.30 2.73
N ASN A 279 -9.87 -1.88 1.81
CA ASN A 279 -9.49 -1.51 0.46
C ASN A 279 -10.39 -0.37 -0.03
N LYS A 280 -9.81 0.79 -0.35
CA LYS A 280 -10.52 1.96 -0.92
C LYS A 280 -10.41 2.04 -2.45
N VAL A 281 -9.69 1.11 -3.08
CA VAL A 281 -9.39 1.15 -4.52
C VAL A 281 -9.97 -0.05 -5.28
N ALA A 282 -10.32 -1.12 -4.57
CA ALA A 282 -11.07 -2.27 -5.09
C ALA A 282 -11.90 -2.91 -3.96
N PRO A 283 -12.72 -3.94 -4.24
CA PRO A 283 -13.46 -4.66 -3.21
C PRO A 283 -12.56 -5.20 -2.09
N PRO A 284 -12.89 -4.97 -0.80
CA PRO A 284 -12.12 -5.47 0.34
C PRO A 284 -12.40 -6.96 0.63
N PHE A 285 -11.71 -7.48 1.65
CA PHE A 285 -11.89 -8.80 2.27
C PHE A 285 -11.45 -10.03 1.46
N ARG A 286 -10.87 -9.81 0.28
CA ARG A 286 -10.10 -10.84 -0.43
C ARG A 286 -8.92 -11.31 0.43
N LYS A 287 -8.51 -12.55 0.20
CA LYS A 287 -7.40 -13.21 0.87
C LYS A 287 -6.42 -13.70 -0.19
N ALA A 288 -5.14 -13.68 0.16
CA ALA A 288 -4.09 -14.30 -0.61
C ALA A 288 -3.27 -15.19 0.31
N GLU A 289 -2.79 -16.30 -0.22
CA GLU A 289 -1.82 -17.16 0.46
C GLU A 289 -0.52 -17.17 -0.33
N MET A 290 0.58 -17.08 0.40
CA MET A 290 1.91 -17.06 -0.18
C MET A 290 2.89 -17.80 0.74
N GLU A 291 3.96 -18.30 0.16
CA GLU A 291 5.07 -18.88 0.91
C GLU A 291 6.16 -17.83 1.06
N ILE A 292 6.63 -17.65 2.29
CA ILE A 292 7.80 -16.86 2.62
C ILE A 292 8.90 -17.83 3.01
N MET A 293 9.87 -17.99 2.13
CA MET A 293 11.02 -18.87 2.28
C MET A 293 12.15 -18.09 2.96
N PHE A 294 12.83 -18.72 3.91
CA PHE A 294 13.85 -18.03 4.71
C PHE A 294 15.07 -17.59 3.89
N ASN A 295 15.34 -18.27 2.78
CA ASN A 295 16.50 -18.03 1.92
C ASN A 295 16.19 -17.32 0.59
N GLU A 296 14.94 -16.97 0.31
CA GLU A 296 14.56 -16.31 -0.96
C GLU A 296 13.42 -15.30 -0.84
N GLY A 297 12.80 -15.15 0.33
CA GLY A 297 11.68 -14.23 0.51
C GLY A 297 10.36 -14.81 -0.02
N ILE A 298 9.53 -13.98 -0.64
CA ILE A 298 8.23 -14.42 -1.17
C ILE A 298 8.43 -15.29 -2.41
N SER A 299 7.91 -16.50 -2.37
CA SER A 299 7.95 -17.46 -3.46
C SER A 299 6.88 -17.15 -4.50
N LYS A 300 7.27 -16.42 -5.55
CA LYS A 300 6.40 -16.11 -6.69
C LYS A 300 5.97 -17.39 -7.41
N GLU A 301 6.92 -18.28 -7.68
CA GLU A 301 6.68 -19.55 -8.37
C GLU A 301 5.71 -20.44 -7.58
N GLY A 302 5.81 -20.45 -6.24
CA GLY A 302 4.87 -21.17 -5.39
C GLY A 302 3.43 -20.68 -5.55
N SER A 303 3.24 -19.35 -5.61
CA SER A 303 1.92 -18.75 -5.87
C SER A 303 1.43 -19.02 -7.30
N LEU A 304 2.31 -19.05 -8.30
CA LEU A 304 1.93 -19.39 -9.69
C LEU A 304 1.43 -20.82 -9.80
N LEU A 305 2.05 -21.77 -9.09
CA LEU A 305 1.58 -23.16 -9.04
C LEU A 305 0.17 -23.26 -8.43
N ASP A 306 -0.08 -22.57 -7.32
CA ASP A 306 -1.38 -22.62 -6.63
C ASP A 306 -2.49 -21.96 -7.46
N LEU A 307 -2.24 -20.75 -7.96
CA LEU A 307 -3.20 -20.01 -8.79
C LEU A 307 -3.42 -20.67 -10.14
N GLY A 308 -2.36 -21.26 -10.72
CA GLY A 308 -2.44 -21.98 -11.99
C GLY A 308 -3.28 -23.25 -11.88
N ASP A 309 -3.14 -24.01 -10.79
CA ASP A 309 -3.98 -25.19 -10.50
C ASP A 309 -5.44 -24.77 -10.26
N GLU A 310 -5.66 -23.74 -9.44
CA GLU A 310 -7.00 -23.19 -9.15
C GLU A 310 -7.74 -22.73 -10.42
N LYS A 311 -7.03 -22.08 -11.34
CA LYS A 311 -7.58 -21.55 -12.61
C LYS A 311 -7.54 -22.55 -13.76
N GLY A 312 -7.09 -23.78 -13.55
CA GLY A 312 -6.99 -24.82 -14.59
C GLY A 312 -5.93 -24.56 -15.67
N ILE A 313 -5.02 -23.60 -15.45
CA ILE A 313 -3.91 -23.29 -16.36
C ILE A 313 -2.79 -24.33 -16.21
N ILE A 314 -2.57 -24.79 -14.98
CA ILE A 314 -1.64 -25.87 -14.65
C ILE A 314 -2.47 -27.10 -14.31
N THR A 315 -2.12 -28.24 -14.87
CA THR A 315 -2.79 -29.51 -14.58
C THR A 315 -2.00 -30.32 -13.57
N LYS A 316 -2.69 -30.82 -12.54
CA LYS A 316 -2.12 -31.71 -11.54
C LYS A 316 -2.62 -33.14 -11.73
N SER A 317 -1.72 -34.08 -12.06
CA SER A 317 -2.02 -35.51 -12.18
C SER A 317 -1.27 -36.30 -11.12
N GLY A 318 -1.97 -36.64 -10.03
CA GLY A 318 -1.36 -37.23 -8.84
C GLY A 318 -0.37 -36.27 -8.19
N SER A 319 0.92 -36.64 -8.21
CA SER A 319 2.00 -35.76 -7.70
C SER A 319 2.64 -34.88 -8.77
N PHE A 320 2.29 -35.04 -10.05
CA PHE A 320 2.93 -34.30 -11.14
C PHE A 320 2.18 -33.03 -11.50
N TYR A 321 2.95 -31.98 -11.77
CA TYR A 321 2.45 -30.71 -12.32
C TYR A 321 2.87 -30.59 -13.79
N SER A 322 1.94 -30.16 -14.64
CA SER A 322 2.16 -29.96 -16.07
C SER A 322 1.51 -28.65 -16.54
N TYR A 323 2.12 -28.02 -17.54
CA TYR A 323 1.61 -26.86 -18.24
C TYR A 323 1.51 -27.19 -19.74
N GLY A 324 0.29 -27.34 -20.25
CA GLY A 324 0.06 -27.97 -21.56
C GLY A 324 0.74 -29.34 -21.63
N ASP A 325 1.55 -29.56 -22.66
CA ASP A 325 2.34 -30.78 -22.83
C ASP A 325 3.67 -30.79 -22.02
N THR A 326 4.02 -29.66 -21.40
CA THR A 326 5.29 -29.52 -20.68
C THR A 326 5.14 -29.99 -19.24
N ARG A 327 5.94 -30.98 -18.84
CA ARG A 327 5.99 -31.46 -17.45
C ARG A 327 6.86 -30.54 -16.60
N LEU A 328 6.26 -29.87 -15.62
CA LEU A 328 6.96 -28.94 -14.71
C LEU A 328 7.78 -29.68 -13.65
N GLY A 329 7.26 -30.80 -13.12
CA GLY A 329 7.99 -31.58 -12.13
C GLY A 329 7.14 -32.58 -11.35
N GLN A 330 7.81 -33.41 -10.55
CA GLN A 330 7.17 -34.29 -9.56
C GLN A 330 7.16 -33.60 -8.19
N GLY A 331 5.96 -33.25 -7.73
CA GLY A 331 5.76 -32.53 -6.48
C GLY A 331 6.00 -31.03 -6.61
N ARG A 332 5.60 -30.31 -5.56
CA ARG A 332 5.62 -28.83 -5.50
C ARG A 332 7.03 -28.26 -5.61
N GLU A 333 7.98 -28.81 -4.86
CA GLU A 333 9.36 -28.28 -4.80
C GLU A 333 10.09 -28.40 -6.15
N ALA A 334 9.98 -29.55 -6.83
CA ALA A 334 10.59 -29.74 -8.14
C ALA A 334 10.00 -28.79 -9.18
N SER A 335 8.67 -28.62 -9.16
CA SER A 335 7.97 -27.71 -10.06
C SER A 335 8.33 -26.24 -9.79
N ARG A 336 8.51 -25.86 -8.52
CA ARG A 336 8.99 -24.52 -8.14
C ARG A 336 10.38 -24.25 -8.73
N LYS A 337 11.32 -25.18 -8.56
CA LYS A 337 12.67 -25.07 -9.10
C LYS A 337 12.68 -24.99 -10.63
N PHE A 338 11.79 -25.74 -11.29
CA PHE A 338 11.63 -25.66 -12.74
C PHE A 338 11.19 -24.27 -13.20
N LEU A 339 10.13 -23.70 -12.60
CA LEU A 339 9.67 -22.35 -12.96
C LEU A 339 10.71 -21.27 -12.65
N LYS A 340 11.49 -21.46 -11.58
CA LYS A 340 12.59 -20.54 -11.24
C LYS A 340 13.71 -20.55 -12.28
N ALA A 341 13.99 -21.71 -12.88
CA ALA A 341 15.00 -21.86 -13.92
C ALA A 341 14.50 -21.46 -15.33
N ASN A 342 13.19 -21.59 -15.59
CA ASN A 342 12.58 -21.34 -16.91
C ASN A 342 11.63 -20.12 -16.83
N THR A 343 12.23 -18.93 -16.87
CA THR A 343 11.53 -17.66 -16.69
C THR A 343 10.53 -17.33 -17.80
N ASP A 344 10.77 -17.82 -19.02
CA ASP A 344 9.86 -17.71 -20.16
C ASP A 344 8.51 -18.38 -19.89
N ILE A 345 8.53 -19.64 -19.46
CA ILE A 345 7.32 -20.40 -19.11
C ILE A 345 6.65 -19.79 -17.87
N ARG A 346 7.44 -19.38 -16.88
CA ARG A 346 6.93 -18.73 -15.66
C ARG A 346 6.16 -17.46 -16.00
N ASP A 347 6.72 -16.60 -16.84
CA ASP A 347 6.13 -15.31 -17.19
C ASP A 347 4.90 -15.49 -18.09
N GLU A 348 4.89 -16.50 -18.96
CA GLU A 348 3.70 -16.88 -19.74
C GLU A 348 2.55 -17.33 -18.83
N ILE A 349 2.83 -18.21 -17.86
CA ILE A 349 1.83 -18.67 -16.86
C ILE A 349 1.29 -17.48 -16.06
N GLU A 350 2.16 -16.59 -15.60
CA GLU A 350 1.75 -15.38 -14.89
C GLU A 350 0.82 -14.51 -15.75
N LEU A 351 1.17 -14.29 -17.02
CA LEU A 351 0.36 -13.48 -17.92
C LEU A 351 -1.04 -14.10 -18.11
N LYS A 352 -1.14 -15.42 -18.29
CA LYS A 352 -2.42 -16.12 -18.39
C LYS A 352 -3.24 -16.01 -17.10
N ILE A 353 -2.61 -16.16 -15.93
CA ILE A 353 -3.28 -15.97 -14.62
C ILE A 353 -3.85 -14.54 -14.50
N ARG A 354 -3.07 -13.52 -14.86
CA ARG A 354 -3.50 -12.11 -14.80
C ARG A 354 -4.64 -11.82 -15.78
N ARG A 355 -4.59 -12.37 -17.01
CA ARG A 355 -5.67 -12.23 -18.00
C ARG A 355 -6.97 -12.90 -17.55
N SER A 356 -6.88 -14.11 -17.00
CA SER A 356 -8.02 -14.83 -16.43
C SER A 356 -8.70 -14.03 -15.32
N GLU A 357 -7.94 -13.39 -14.42
CA GLU A 357 -8.53 -12.52 -13.37
C GLU A 357 -9.19 -11.26 -13.96
N ALA A 358 -8.64 -10.70 -15.03
CA ALA A 358 -9.20 -9.55 -15.73
C ALA A 358 -10.45 -9.90 -16.58
N GLY A 359 -10.87 -11.17 -16.64
CA GLY A 359 -11.97 -11.62 -17.48
C GLY A 359 -11.66 -11.57 -18.97
N ILE A 360 -10.38 -11.52 -19.34
CA ILE A 360 -9.94 -11.58 -20.74
C ILE A 360 -9.80 -13.07 -21.11
N PRO A 361 -10.49 -13.54 -22.16
CA PRO A 361 -10.41 -14.94 -22.59
C PRO A 361 -8.95 -15.34 -22.86
N LEU A 362 -8.59 -16.55 -22.44
CA LEU A 362 -7.32 -17.16 -22.79
C LEU A 362 -7.40 -17.65 -24.24
N ASP A 363 -6.29 -17.58 -24.99
CA ASP A 363 -6.25 -17.87 -26.42
C ASP A 363 -6.92 -19.23 -26.72
N GLY A 364 -8.03 -19.21 -27.47
CA GLY A 364 -8.82 -20.40 -27.83
C GLY A 364 -10.29 -20.37 -27.43
N GLU A 365 -10.71 -19.49 -26.51
CA GLU A 365 -12.12 -19.27 -26.18
C GLU A 365 -12.63 -17.97 -26.81
N THR A 366 -13.44 -18.09 -27.87
CA THR A 366 -14.18 -16.96 -28.43
C THR A 366 -15.15 -16.44 -27.38
N ALA A 367 -15.02 -15.16 -27.01
CA ALA A 367 -16.02 -14.46 -26.19
C ALA A 367 -17.36 -14.47 -26.94
N GLU A 368 -18.31 -15.31 -26.51
CA GLU A 368 -19.71 -15.09 -26.86
C GLU A 368 -20.14 -13.78 -26.20
N ALA A 369 -20.54 -12.83 -27.05
CA ALA A 369 -21.08 -11.56 -26.60
C ALA A 369 -22.32 -11.81 -25.73
N PRO A 370 -22.52 -11.07 -24.63
CA PRO A 370 -23.74 -11.17 -23.86
C PRO A 370 -24.93 -10.77 -24.74
N VAL A 371 -25.80 -11.73 -25.01
CA VAL A 371 -27.14 -11.49 -25.54
C VAL A 371 -27.94 -10.88 -24.39
N PHE A 372 -28.21 -9.58 -24.48
CA PHE A 372 -29.19 -8.93 -23.64
C PHE A 372 -30.56 -9.11 -24.31
N ASP A 373 -31.46 -9.83 -23.65
CA ASP A 373 -32.90 -9.87 -23.97
C ASP A 373 -33.65 -8.83 -23.11
#